data_AF-I4D5J1-F1
#
_entry.id   AF-I4D5J1-F1
#
_cell.length_a   1.000
_cell.length_b   1.000
_cell.length_c   1.000
_cell.angle_alpha   90.00
_cell.angle_beta   90.00
_cell.angle_gamma   90.00
#
_symmetry.space_group_name_H-M   'P 1'
#
loop_
_entity.id
_entity.type
_entity.pdbx_description
1 polymer ?
#
loop_
_entity_poly.entity_id
_entity_poly.type
_entity_poly.pdbx_seq_one_letter_code
_entity_poly.pdbx_strand_id
1 'polypeptide(L)'
;MDNENSIIDLNSRRKELDGNADEEGDEDWEDDYELISKEDYEGLKKLRQMMAENNPEDIYAQWRLGEAYVLCKEYEKAIDYLKPLYINNPDNEDIQHSILDALFALGKSEKDFNWISTPKILRLNEETTDFCYDYLKGKRKGRELDDVYCQLLVEGYLTFNEAELLNHLTKDERFEFQSDTYVQGTILRVKKKMKK
;
A
#
# COMPACT_ATOMS: atom_id res chain seq x y z
N MET A 1 -42.25 0.18 3.08
CA MET A 1 -41.69 0.91 4.25
C MET A 1 -40.21 0.90 3.99
N ASP A 2 -39.78 1.85 3.19
CA ASP A 2 -38.56 1.73 2.39
C ASP A 2 -37.68 2.95 2.61
N ASN A 3 -36.43 2.64 2.96
CA ASN A 3 -35.21 3.31 2.51
C ASN A 3 -35.02 4.78 2.90
N GLU A 4 -34.54 5.02 4.13
CA GLU A 4 -33.75 6.22 4.44
C GLU A 4 -32.26 5.88 4.33
N ASN A 5 -31.75 6.02 3.10
CA ASN A 5 -30.35 6.36 2.90
C ASN A 5 -30.14 7.75 3.50
N SER A 6 -29.67 7.79 4.75
CA SER A 6 -29.10 8.98 5.37
C SER A 6 -27.84 9.35 4.59
N ILE A 7 -28.02 10.17 3.56
CA ILE A 7 -26.95 10.91 2.88
C ILE A 7 -26.18 11.63 3.98
N ILE A 8 -24.94 11.21 4.21
CA ILE A 8 -23.97 11.92 5.04
C ILE A 8 -23.90 13.33 4.47
N ASP A 9 -24.34 14.31 5.26
CA ASP A 9 -24.38 15.71 4.87
C ASP A 9 -22.97 16.30 4.82
N LEU A 10 -22.25 15.98 3.75
CA LEU A 10 -20.92 16.50 3.42
C LEU A 10 -20.91 18.04 3.28
N ASN A 11 -22.07 18.69 3.17
CA ASN A 11 -22.15 20.15 3.11
C ASN A 11 -21.97 20.82 4.48
N SER A 12 -22.19 20.12 5.59
CA SER A 12 -22.04 20.70 6.92
C SER A 12 -20.58 20.82 7.40
N ARG A 13 -19.65 19.98 6.89
CA ARG A 13 -18.19 20.15 7.14
C ARG A 13 -17.53 21.21 6.26
N ARG A 14 -18.15 21.58 5.13
CA ARG A 14 -17.57 22.53 4.17
C ARG A 14 -17.59 24.00 4.64
N LYS A 15 -18.24 24.30 5.76
CA LYS A 15 -18.43 25.67 6.24
C LYS A 15 -17.27 26.24 7.06
N GLU A 16 -16.18 25.48 7.22
CA GLU A 16 -14.98 25.93 7.96
C GLU A 16 -13.72 26.02 7.08
N LEU A 17 -13.89 26.19 5.76
CA LEU A 17 -12.75 26.43 4.84
C LEU A 17 -12.57 27.90 4.43
N ASP A 18 -13.13 28.84 5.18
CA ASP A 18 -12.77 30.25 5.06
C ASP A 18 -12.81 30.94 6.43
N GLY A 19 -11.61 31.14 6.99
CA GLY A 19 -11.36 32.24 7.93
C GLY A 19 -11.08 31.89 9.39
N ASN A 20 -9.96 31.23 9.67
CA ASN A 20 -8.92 31.73 10.58
C ASN A 20 -7.86 30.64 10.78
N ALA A 21 -6.60 31.01 10.55
CA ALA A 21 -5.49 30.32 11.15
C ALA A 21 -5.65 30.35 12.68
N ASP A 22 -5.30 29.25 13.32
CA ASP A 22 -5.23 29.02 14.77
C ASP A 22 -6.45 28.33 15.42
N GLU A 23 -6.75 27.08 15.02
CA GLU A 23 -7.37 26.05 15.86
C GLU A 23 -6.91 24.68 15.31
N GLU A 24 -6.55 23.75 16.20
CA GLU A 24 -5.83 22.49 15.92
C GLU A 24 -6.37 21.75 14.69
N GLY A 25 -5.63 21.82 13.59
CA GLY A 25 -6.07 21.40 12.27
C GLY A 25 -6.18 19.88 12.16
N ASP A 26 -7.41 19.40 11.98
CA ASP A 26 -7.69 18.06 11.49
C ASP A 26 -6.85 17.83 10.22
N GLU A 27 -5.81 17.01 10.34
CA GLU A 27 -4.90 16.74 9.22
C GLU A 27 -5.65 15.88 8.17
N ASP A 28 -5.46 16.14 6.87
CA ASP A 28 -6.16 15.49 5.73
C ASP A 28 -6.15 13.94 5.75
N TRP A 29 -5.36 13.30 6.61
CA TRP A 29 -5.35 11.85 6.82
C TRP A 29 -6.42 11.33 7.77
N GLU A 30 -7.02 12.17 8.62
CA GLU A 30 -8.03 11.73 9.60
C GLU A 30 -9.32 11.27 8.91
N ASP A 31 -9.74 11.98 7.86
CA ASP A 31 -10.94 11.64 7.09
C ASP A 31 -10.77 10.34 6.28
N ASP A 32 -9.61 10.14 5.66
CA ASP A 32 -9.27 8.89 4.97
C ASP A 32 -9.23 7.72 5.97
N TYR A 33 -8.60 7.93 7.13
CA TYR A 33 -8.45 6.91 8.17
C TYR A 33 -9.79 6.41 8.69
N GLU A 34 -10.73 7.31 8.97
CA GLU A 34 -12.06 6.92 9.46
C GLU A 34 -12.77 6.01 8.46
N LEU A 35 -12.76 6.37 7.18
CA LEU A 35 -13.43 5.61 6.12
C LEU A 35 -12.76 4.26 5.87
N ILE A 36 -11.42 4.23 5.85
CA ILE A 36 -10.65 2.99 5.71
C ILE A 36 -10.91 2.05 6.90
N SER A 37 -10.92 2.56 8.13
CA SER A 37 -11.15 1.76 9.34
C SER A 37 -12.53 1.09 9.38
N LYS A 38 -13.50 1.70 8.70
CA LYS A 38 -14.88 1.20 8.53
C LYS A 38 -15.07 0.38 7.26
N GLU A 39 -14.02 0.23 6.45
CA GLU A 39 -14.06 -0.35 5.09
C GLU A 39 -15.10 0.34 4.17
N ASP A 40 -15.41 1.61 4.41
CA ASP A 40 -16.32 2.40 3.56
C ASP A 40 -15.56 2.98 2.35
N TYR A 41 -15.18 2.09 1.44
CA TYR A 41 -14.43 2.46 0.24
C TYR A 41 -15.27 3.32 -0.74
N GLU A 42 -16.60 3.17 -0.72
CA GLU A 42 -17.49 4.03 -1.51
C GLU A 42 -17.52 5.47 -0.97
N GLY A 43 -17.55 5.63 0.36
CA GLY A 43 -17.36 6.92 1.02
C GLY A 43 -15.98 7.52 0.72
N LEU A 44 -14.92 6.72 0.86
CA LEU A 44 -13.54 7.12 0.58
C LEU A 44 -13.38 7.63 -0.86
N LYS A 45 -13.94 6.91 -1.82
CA LYS A 45 -13.93 7.30 -3.23
C LYS A 45 -14.64 8.64 -3.47
N LYS A 46 -15.80 8.88 -2.83
CA LYS A 46 -16.51 10.17 -2.96
C LYS A 46 -15.70 11.33 -2.38
N LEU A 47 -15.10 11.13 -1.20
CA LEU A 47 -14.23 12.12 -0.57
C LEU A 47 -13.05 12.48 -1.47
N ARG A 48 -12.29 11.46 -1.90
CA ARG A 48 -11.11 11.63 -2.75
C ARG A 48 -11.47 12.17 -4.14
N GLN A 49 -12.66 11.85 -4.66
CA GLN A 49 -13.16 12.47 -5.88
C GLN A 49 -13.35 13.97 -5.72
N MET A 50 -14.00 14.41 -4.64
CA MET A 50 -14.15 15.84 -4.34
C MET A 50 -12.78 16.53 -4.18
N MET A 51 -11.83 15.89 -3.50
CA MET A 51 -10.47 16.42 -3.34
C MET A 51 -9.74 16.57 -4.67
N ALA A 52 -9.81 15.55 -5.54
CA ALA A 52 -9.22 15.56 -6.87
C ALA A 52 -9.88 16.61 -7.79
N GLU A 53 -11.19 16.82 -7.69
CA GLU A 53 -11.91 17.86 -8.45
C GLU A 53 -11.53 19.27 -8.01
N ASN A 54 -11.29 19.49 -6.71
CA ASN A 54 -10.84 20.78 -6.18
C ASN A 54 -9.34 21.03 -6.45
N ASN A 55 -8.54 19.98 -6.60
CA ASN A 55 -7.09 20.04 -6.81
C ASN A 55 -6.66 19.27 -8.08
N PRO A 56 -7.08 19.73 -9.28
CA PRO A 56 -6.85 19.00 -10.53
C PRO A 56 -5.37 18.86 -10.92
N GLU A 57 -4.50 19.75 -10.42
CA GLU A 57 -3.06 19.73 -10.70
C GLU A 57 -2.25 18.98 -9.62
N ASP A 58 -2.89 18.62 -8.49
CA ASP A 58 -2.22 17.88 -7.42
C ASP A 58 -2.19 16.39 -7.76
N ILE A 59 -1.00 15.91 -8.12
CA ILE A 59 -0.77 14.51 -8.47
C ILE A 59 -1.15 13.54 -7.35
N TYR A 60 -1.01 13.92 -6.07
CA TYR A 60 -1.36 13.06 -4.95
C TYR A 60 -2.88 12.95 -4.79
N ALA A 61 -3.61 14.07 -4.90
CA ALA A 61 -5.07 14.05 -4.91
C ALA A 61 -5.62 13.23 -6.08
N GLN A 62 -5.02 13.40 -7.27
CA GLN A 62 -5.39 12.59 -8.44
C GLN A 62 -5.10 11.11 -8.22
N TRP A 63 -3.88 10.75 -7.79
CA TRP A 63 -3.50 9.35 -7.54
C TRP A 63 -4.40 8.70 -6.49
N ARG A 64 -4.69 9.39 -5.37
CA ARG A 64 -5.59 8.89 -4.31
C ARG A 64 -6.96 8.50 -4.83
N LEU A 65 -7.54 9.25 -5.79
CA LEU A 65 -8.78 8.84 -6.45
C LEU A 65 -8.62 7.56 -7.27
N GLY A 66 -7.49 7.42 -7.97
CA GLY A 66 -7.14 6.19 -8.69
C GLY A 66 -7.02 4.98 -7.75
N GLU A 67 -6.34 5.13 -6.61
CA GLU A 67 -6.28 4.11 -5.55
C GLU A 67 -7.68 3.78 -5.00
N ALA A 68 -8.55 4.78 -4.82
CA ALA A 68 -9.90 4.54 -4.35
C ALA A 68 -10.73 3.70 -5.34
N TYR A 69 -10.51 3.83 -6.66
CA TYR A 69 -11.10 2.90 -7.63
C TYR A 69 -10.59 1.47 -7.45
N VAL A 70 -9.30 1.27 -7.11
CA VAL A 70 -8.76 -0.06 -6.78
C VAL A 70 -9.45 -0.64 -5.55
N LEU A 71 -9.58 0.14 -4.48
CA LEU A 71 -10.23 -0.28 -3.23
C LEU A 71 -11.73 -0.60 -3.42
N CYS A 72 -12.41 0.16 -4.28
CA CYS A 72 -13.79 -0.13 -4.73
C CYS A 72 -13.90 -1.32 -5.70
N LYS A 73 -12.79 -1.98 -6.04
CA LYS A 73 -12.73 -3.09 -7.01
C LYS A 73 -13.15 -2.70 -8.43
N GLU A 74 -13.09 -1.42 -8.76
CA GLU A 74 -13.29 -0.86 -10.10
C GLU A 74 -11.97 -0.89 -10.88
N TYR A 75 -11.36 -2.07 -11.02
CA TYR A 75 -9.97 -2.22 -11.47
C TYR A 75 -9.70 -1.69 -12.88
N GLU A 76 -10.58 -1.97 -13.86
CA GLU A 76 -10.41 -1.44 -15.21
C GLU A 76 -10.45 0.08 -15.24
N LYS A 77 -11.36 0.68 -14.45
CA LYS A 77 -11.49 2.13 -14.33
C LYS A 77 -10.29 2.74 -13.61
N ALA A 78 -9.77 2.08 -12.58
CA ALA A 78 -8.54 2.48 -11.92
C ALA A 78 -7.39 2.57 -12.93
N ILE A 79 -7.21 1.55 -13.77
CA ILE A 79 -6.18 1.53 -14.82
C ILE A 79 -6.40 2.66 -15.83
N ASP A 80 -7.63 2.82 -16.34
CA ASP A 80 -7.94 3.87 -17.33
C ASP A 80 -7.69 5.27 -16.79
N TYR A 81 -8.02 5.50 -15.51
CA TYR A 81 -7.84 6.76 -14.83
C TYR A 81 -6.36 7.04 -14.48
N LEU A 82 -5.63 6.03 -13.97
CA LEU A 82 -4.22 6.15 -13.58
C LEU A 82 -3.27 6.22 -14.77
N LYS A 83 -3.63 5.66 -15.92
CA LYS A 83 -2.77 5.64 -17.12
C LYS A 83 -2.29 7.03 -17.59
N PRO A 84 -3.14 8.06 -17.76
CA PRO A 84 -2.65 9.40 -18.12
C PRO A 84 -1.78 10.03 -17.02
N LEU A 85 -2.08 9.77 -15.74
CA LEU A 85 -1.28 10.23 -14.60
C LEU A 85 0.13 9.63 -14.65
N TYR A 86 0.22 8.32 -14.93
CA TYR A 86 1.46 7.59 -15.15
C TYR A 86 2.26 8.11 -16.35
N ILE A 87 1.62 8.37 -17.49
CA ILE A 87 2.31 8.87 -18.70
C ILE A 87 3.07 10.17 -18.40
N ASN A 88 2.49 11.03 -17.56
CA ASN A 88 3.11 12.30 -17.17
C ASN A 88 4.11 12.17 -16.01
N ASN A 89 4.01 11.09 -15.22
CA ASN A 89 4.83 10.84 -14.03
C ASN A 89 5.31 9.38 -14.01
N PRO A 90 6.11 8.94 -14.99
CA PRO A 90 6.40 7.52 -15.19
C PRO A 90 7.20 6.90 -14.03
N ASP A 91 7.91 7.71 -13.24
CA ASP A 91 8.73 7.27 -12.11
C ASP A 91 8.00 7.36 -10.75
N ASN A 92 6.72 7.73 -10.74
CA ASN A 92 5.93 7.75 -9.49
C ASN A 92 5.52 6.31 -9.12
N GLU A 93 6.14 5.77 -8.07
CA GLU A 93 5.95 4.39 -7.61
C GLU A 93 4.52 4.14 -7.09
N ASP A 94 3.89 5.11 -6.43
CA ASP A 94 2.53 4.96 -5.92
C ASP A 94 1.51 4.71 -7.05
N ILE A 95 1.65 5.45 -8.15
CA ILE A 95 0.84 5.24 -9.36
C ILE A 95 1.14 3.88 -9.99
N GLN A 96 2.42 3.48 -10.07
CA GLN A 96 2.80 2.17 -10.59
C GLN A 96 2.18 1.04 -9.75
N HIS A 97 2.25 1.15 -8.42
CA HIS A 97 1.71 0.17 -7.48
C HIS A 97 0.20 0.04 -7.61
N SER A 98 -0.55 1.14 -7.65
CA SER A 98 -2.01 1.07 -7.84
C SER A 98 -2.42 0.46 -9.18
N ILE A 99 -1.63 0.68 -10.26
CA ILE A 99 -1.85 -0.01 -11.54
C ILE A 99 -1.56 -1.51 -11.42
N LEU A 100 -0.47 -1.90 -10.73
CA LEU A 100 -0.13 -3.30 -10.50
C LEU A 100 -1.20 -4.02 -9.66
N ASP A 101 -1.71 -3.39 -8.61
CA ASP A 101 -2.81 -3.92 -7.79
C ASP A 101 -4.03 -4.22 -8.65
N ALA A 102 -4.44 -3.27 -9.51
CA ALA A 102 -5.55 -3.45 -10.42
C ALA A 102 -5.30 -4.56 -11.45
N LEU A 103 -4.10 -4.64 -12.03
CA LEU A 103 -3.74 -5.70 -12.98
C LEU A 103 -3.80 -7.07 -12.32
N PHE A 104 -3.19 -7.25 -11.16
CA PHE A 104 -3.14 -8.52 -10.46
C PHE A 104 -4.52 -8.95 -9.96
N ALA A 105 -5.35 -8.00 -9.49
CA ALA A 105 -6.73 -8.29 -9.11
C ALA A 105 -7.59 -8.75 -10.30
N LEU A 106 -7.28 -8.29 -11.52
CA LEU A 106 -7.89 -8.77 -12.76
C LEU A 106 -7.32 -10.10 -13.28
N GLY A 107 -6.35 -10.70 -12.57
CA GLY A 107 -5.64 -11.90 -13.03
C GLY A 107 -4.71 -11.65 -14.22
N LYS A 108 -4.37 -10.40 -14.49
CA LYS A 108 -3.36 -9.99 -15.48
C LYS A 108 -1.98 -10.01 -14.85
N SER A 109 -0.96 -9.83 -15.66
CA SER A 109 0.43 -9.70 -15.25
C SER A 109 0.93 -8.27 -15.42
N GLU A 110 2.10 -7.97 -14.86
CA GLU A 110 2.79 -6.70 -15.08
C GLU A 110 3.10 -6.43 -16.56
N LYS A 111 3.12 -7.46 -17.41
CA LYS A 111 3.39 -7.32 -18.85
C LYS A 111 2.18 -6.84 -19.65
N ASP A 112 1.00 -6.83 -19.04
CA ASP A 112 -0.24 -6.41 -19.69
C ASP A 112 -0.43 -4.88 -19.68
N PHE A 113 0.58 -4.14 -19.23
CA PHE A 113 0.64 -2.68 -19.26
C PHE A 113 1.91 -2.20 -19.96
N ASN A 114 1.80 -1.10 -20.72
CA ASN A 114 2.90 -0.53 -21.50
C ASN A 114 3.71 0.45 -20.64
N TRP A 115 4.58 -0.09 -19.78
CA TRP A 115 5.45 0.71 -18.91
C TRP A 115 6.46 1.53 -19.71
N ILE A 116 6.57 2.82 -19.39
CA ILE A 116 7.65 3.73 -19.79
C ILE A 116 8.86 3.50 -18.87
N SER A 117 8.62 3.49 -17.56
CA SER A 117 9.55 3.11 -16.50
C SER A 117 9.06 1.80 -15.88
N THR A 118 9.92 0.78 -15.88
CA THR A 118 9.55 -0.57 -15.45
C THR A 118 9.54 -0.65 -13.93
N PRO A 119 8.42 -1.01 -13.27
CA PRO A 119 8.36 -1.13 -11.83
C PRO A 119 9.28 -2.25 -11.33
N LYS A 120 9.91 -2.05 -10.17
CA LYS A 120 10.67 -3.09 -9.49
C LYS A 120 9.70 -3.96 -8.69
N ILE A 121 9.57 -5.23 -9.10
CA ILE A 121 8.63 -6.19 -8.52
C ILE A 121 9.41 -7.29 -7.82
N LEU A 122 9.20 -7.45 -6.52
CA LEU A 122 9.81 -8.48 -5.69
C LEU A 122 8.90 -9.69 -5.59
N ARG A 123 9.50 -10.88 -5.69
CA ARG A 123 8.82 -12.18 -5.66
C ARG A 123 9.54 -13.09 -4.69
N LEU A 124 8.83 -14.04 -4.08
CA LEU A 124 9.44 -15.03 -3.20
C LEU A 124 10.40 -15.96 -3.97
N ASN A 125 11.69 -15.60 -3.96
CA ASN A 125 12.77 -16.29 -4.63
C ASN A 125 14.06 -16.22 -3.78
N GLU A 126 15.19 -16.69 -4.32
CA GLU A 126 16.48 -16.66 -3.63
C GLU A 126 16.98 -15.23 -3.36
N GLU A 127 16.76 -14.29 -4.29
CA GLU A 127 17.16 -12.88 -4.13
C GLU A 127 16.45 -12.21 -2.95
N THR A 128 15.13 -12.41 -2.81
CA THR A 128 14.38 -11.92 -1.65
C THR A 128 14.85 -12.58 -0.36
N THR A 129 15.16 -13.89 -0.38
CA THR A 129 15.71 -14.57 0.79
C THR A 129 17.08 -14.01 1.19
N ASP A 130 17.95 -13.77 0.21
CA ASP A 130 19.28 -13.23 0.42
C ASP A 130 19.23 -11.79 0.92
N PHE A 131 18.30 -10.97 0.42
CA PHE A 131 18.03 -9.66 0.99
C PHE A 131 17.68 -9.73 2.48
N CYS A 132 16.74 -10.60 2.85
CA CYS A 132 16.37 -10.80 4.26
C CYS A 132 17.55 -11.27 5.10
N TYR A 133 18.37 -12.20 4.58
CA TYR A 133 19.59 -12.66 5.23
C TYR A 133 20.56 -11.49 5.44
N ASP A 134 20.79 -10.68 4.42
CA ASP A 134 21.72 -9.56 4.41
C ASP A 134 21.30 -8.42 5.34
N TYR A 135 20.00 -8.15 5.42
CA TYR A 135 19.46 -7.21 6.39
C TYR A 135 19.67 -7.70 7.82
N LEU A 136 19.49 -9.00 8.08
CA LEU A 136 19.60 -9.58 9.42
C LEU A 136 21.04 -9.93 9.83
N LYS A 137 21.95 -10.20 8.89
CA LYS A 137 23.33 -10.60 9.18
C LYS A 137 24.06 -9.44 9.87
N GLY A 138 24.48 -9.68 11.12
CA GLY A 138 25.17 -8.67 11.94
C GLY A 138 24.26 -7.91 12.91
N LYS A 139 22.93 -8.11 12.88
CA LYS A 139 22.06 -7.58 13.94
C LYS A 139 22.28 -8.38 15.24
N ARG A 140 22.51 -7.67 16.35
CA ARG A 140 22.73 -8.29 17.68
C ARG A 140 21.49 -9.01 18.21
N LYS A 141 20.31 -8.45 17.95
CA LYS A 141 18.99 -9.00 18.30
C LYS A 141 18.23 -9.29 17.01
N GLY A 142 17.26 -10.19 17.09
CA GLY A 142 16.29 -10.40 16.02
C GLY A 142 15.47 -9.16 15.74
N ARG A 143 14.79 -9.21 14.60
CA ARG A 143 13.85 -8.20 14.13
C ARG A 143 12.46 -8.81 14.09
N GLU A 144 11.45 -7.98 14.25
CA GLU A 144 10.08 -8.39 13.94
C GLU A 144 9.98 -8.64 12.44
N LEU A 145 9.05 -9.51 12.05
CA LEU A 145 8.81 -9.79 10.63
C LEU A 145 8.37 -8.51 9.92
N ASP A 146 7.58 -7.68 10.61
CA ASP A 146 7.15 -6.38 10.12
C ASP A 146 8.33 -5.48 9.77
N ASP A 147 9.36 -5.39 10.62
CA ASP A 147 10.58 -4.61 10.33
C ASP A 147 11.25 -5.09 9.03
N VAL A 148 11.33 -6.41 8.82
CA VAL A 148 11.96 -7.01 7.63
C VAL A 148 11.11 -6.74 6.40
N TYR A 149 9.80 -6.91 6.53
CA TYR A 149 8.83 -6.68 5.45
C TYR A 149 8.82 -5.21 5.01
N CYS A 150 8.87 -4.28 5.96
CA CYS A 150 9.02 -2.85 5.68
C CYS A 150 10.28 -2.53 4.88
N GLN A 151 11.40 -3.23 5.11
CA GLN A 151 12.59 -3.03 4.27
C GLN A 151 12.37 -3.49 2.82
N LEU A 152 11.60 -4.56 2.61
CA LEU A 152 11.27 -5.03 1.28
C LEU A 152 10.31 -4.07 0.56
N LEU A 153 9.35 -3.46 1.27
CA LEU A 153 8.44 -2.44 0.71
C LEU A 153 9.19 -1.23 0.14
N VAL A 154 10.29 -0.83 0.79
CA VAL A 154 11.16 0.26 0.31
C VAL A 154 11.93 -0.13 -0.97
N GLU A 155 12.12 -1.43 -1.21
CA GLU A 155 12.86 -1.91 -2.37
C GLU A 155 11.99 -2.04 -3.62
N GLY A 156 10.68 -2.18 -3.49
CA GLY A 156 9.75 -2.24 -4.63
C GLY A 156 8.42 -2.95 -4.30
N TYR A 157 7.61 -3.17 -5.33
CA TYR A 157 6.29 -3.79 -5.20
C TYR A 157 6.40 -5.27 -4.79
N LEU A 158 5.73 -5.65 -3.70
CA LEU A 158 5.74 -7.02 -3.20
C LEU A 158 4.55 -7.81 -3.77
N THR A 159 4.80 -8.95 -4.40
CA THR A 159 3.72 -9.85 -4.86
C THR A 159 3.31 -10.87 -3.79
N PHE A 160 3.62 -10.59 -2.53
CA PHE A 160 3.43 -11.50 -1.41
C PHE A 160 3.20 -10.71 -0.13
N ASN A 161 2.45 -11.26 0.81
CA ASN A 161 2.25 -10.67 2.15
C ASN A 161 3.22 -11.22 3.20
N GLU A 162 3.17 -10.71 4.44
CA GLU A 162 4.05 -11.16 5.52
C GLU A 162 3.91 -12.65 5.84
N ALA A 163 2.70 -13.21 5.77
CA ALA A 163 2.49 -14.63 6.06
C ALA A 163 3.13 -15.54 5.02
N GLU A 164 3.06 -15.14 3.74
CA GLU A 164 3.73 -15.84 2.65
C GLU A 164 5.26 -15.71 2.75
N LEU A 165 5.76 -14.51 3.10
CA LEU A 165 7.18 -14.29 3.38
C LEU A 165 7.67 -15.18 4.53
N LEU A 166 6.94 -15.23 5.65
CA LEU A 166 7.28 -16.08 6.79
C LEU A 166 7.33 -17.55 6.38
N ASN A 167 6.29 -18.04 5.68
CA ASN A 167 6.24 -19.40 5.19
C ASN A 167 7.38 -19.72 4.20
N HIS A 168 7.82 -18.74 3.40
CA HIS A 168 8.98 -18.88 2.52
C HIS A 168 10.27 -18.99 3.32
N LEU A 169 10.53 -18.05 4.24
CA LEU A 169 11.76 -18.00 5.02
C LEU A 169 11.90 -19.16 6.00
N THR A 170 10.80 -19.71 6.54
CA THR A 170 10.84 -20.88 7.43
C THR A 170 11.38 -22.15 6.76
N LYS A 171 11.37 -22.21 5.42
CA LYS A 171 11.94 -23.32 4.65
C LYS A 171 13.45 -23.17 4.44
N ASP A 172 14.01 -21.98 4.66
CA ASP A 172 15.43 -21.72 4.53
C ASP A 172 16.15 -21.97 5.87
N GLU A 173 17.16 -22.85 5.84
CA GLU A 173 17.86 -23.30 7.04
C GLU A 173 18.70 -22.21 7.72
N ARG A 174 18.95 -21.07 7.07
CA ARG A 174 19.75 -19.96 7.61
C ARG A 174 19.02 -19.19 8.70
N PHE A 175 17.70 -19.28 8.79
CA PHE A 175 16.89 -18.48 9.70
C PHE A 175 16.41 -19.28 10.93
N GLU A 176 16.27 -18.59 12.04
CA GLU A 176 15.58 -19.04 13.26
C GLU A 176 14.43 -18.08 13.58
N PHE A 177 13.36 -18.63 14.15
CA PHE A 177 12.10 -17.93 14.37
C PHE A 177 11.64 -18.11 15.82
N GLN A 178 11.08 -17.06 16.39
CA GLN A 178 10.31 -17.12 17.63
C GLN A 178 8.92 -16.57 17.33
N SER A 179 7.94 -17.48 17.29
CA SER A 179 6.54 -17.15 16.96
C SER A 179 5.93 -16.19 17.98
N ASP A 180 5.09 -15.31 17.48
CA ASP A 180 4.19 -14.46 18.25
C ASP A 180 2.73 -14.86 17.95
N THR A 181 1.77 -14.23 18.65
CA THR A 181 0.34 -14.33 18.40
C THR A 181 -0.01 -13.81 16.99
N TYR A 182 0.66 -12.74 16.55
CA TYR A 182 0.48 -12.14 15.23
C TYR A 182 1.69 -12.41 14.35
N VAL A 183 1.46 -12.63 13.05
CA VAL A 183 2.52 -12.94 12.06
C VAL A 183 3.60 -11.86 12.07
N GLN A 184 3.19 -10.59 12.09
CA GLN A 184 4.03 -9.39 12.12
C GLN A 184 5.03 -9.39 13.28
N GLY A 185 4.58 -9.80 14.48
CA GLY A 185 5.41 -9.83 15.69
C GLY A 185 6.40 -10.99 15.75
N THR A 186 6.37 -11.93 14.79
CA THR A 186 7.30 -13.05 14.77
C THR A 186 8.73 -12.53 14.71
N ILE A 187 9.59 -12.98 15.62
CA ILE A 187 10.99 -12.54 15.67
C ILE A 187 11.85 -13.42 14.77
N LEU A 188 12.55 -12.80 13.81
CA LEU A 188 13.46 -13.43 12.85
C LEU A 188 14.91 -13.13 13.17
N ARG A 189 15.78 -14.14 13.04
CA ARG A 189 17.24 -14.02 13.20
C ARG A 189 17.96 -14.94 12.23
N VAL A 190 19.21 -14.59 11.92
CA VAL A 190 20.14 -15.49 11.22
C VAL A 190 20.81 -16.41 12.23
N LYS A 191 20.81 -17.72 11.95
CA LYS A 191 21.53 -18.72 12.76
C LYS A 191 23.02 -18.42 12.76
N LYS A 192 23.63 -18.45 13.95
CA LYS A 192 25.08 -18.38 14.07
C LYS A 192 25.68 -19.65 13.48
N LYS A 193 26.59 -19.54 12.50
CA LYS A 193 27.41 -20.69 12.09
C LYS A 193 28.10 -21.24 13.33
N MET A 194 27.81 -22.48 13.70
CA MET A 194 28.55 -23.18 14.75
C MET A 194 30.01 -23.23 14.28
N LYS A 195 30.91 -22.58 15.02
CA LYS A 195 32.35 -22.82 14.84
C LYS A 195 32.57 -24.29 15.20
N LYS A 196 32.90 -25.11 14.20
CA LYS A 196 33.48 -26.45 14.43
C LYS A 196 34.86 -26.29 15.06
#